data_AF-A0A3D4MJD5-F1
#
_entry.id   AF-A0A3D4MJD5-F1
#
_cell.length_a   1.000
_cell.length_b   1.000
_cell.length_c   1.000
_cell.angle_alpha   90.00
_cell.angle_beta   90.00
_cell.angle_gamma   90.00
#
_symmetry.space_group_name_H-M   'P 1'
#
loop_
_entity.id
_entity.type
_entity.pdbx_description
1 polymer ?
#
loop_
_entity_poly.entity_id
_entity_poly.type
_entity_poly.pdbx_seq_one_letter_code
_entity_poly.pdbx_strand_id
1 'polypeptide(L)'
;MKVKFHSFIDKEHLVLEEELFYHDDYLGFKDKTNEGYIYYKKEGQTLRFKRDGNAKMNLLFDPLNPTICHYENKLGLSFDMLVKTKRLIFEDKKIIIEYDYYLDGTFQSNVKLYLIIENTLEKK
;
A
#
# COMPACT_ATOMS: atom_id res chain seq x y z
N MET A 1 6.40 5.75 -16.39
CA MET A 1 5.10 5.13 -16.04
C MET A 1 4.53 5.94 -14.89
N LYS A 2 3.23 6.20 -14.85
CA LYS A 2 2.61 6.93 -13.74
C LYS A 2 1.71 6.01 -12.93
N VAL A 3 1.52 6.30 -11.65
CA VAL A 3 0.49 5.67 -10.82
C VAL A 3 -0.46 6.72 -10.30
N LYS A 4 -1.75 6.44 -10.41
CA LYS A 4 -2.78 7.10 -9.60
C LYS A 4 -3.13 6.20 -8.43
N PHE A 5 -2.84 6.68 -7.24
CA PHE A 5 -3.16 6.02 -5.98
C PHE A 5 -4.40 6.65 -5.39
N HIS A 6 -5.50 5.91 -5.35
CA HIS A 6 -6.72 6.32 -4.67
C HIS A 6 -6.82 5.57 -3.35
N SER A 7 -6.90 6.30 -2.25
CA SER A 7 -7.11 5.75 -0.91
C SER A 7 -8.44 6.25 -0.38
N PHE A 8 -9.32 5.31 -0.05
CA PHE A 8 -10.58 5.59 0.62
C PHE A 8 -10.48 5.04 2.04
N ILE A 9 -10.59 5.90 3.03
CA ILE A 9 -10.59 5.56 4.45
C ILE A 9 -11.93 6.04 5.00
N ASP A 10 -12.83 5.10 5.26
CA ASP A 10 -14.23 5.39 5.59
C ASP A 10 -14.90 6.36 4.60
N LYS A 11 -15.08 7.63 4.99
CA LYS A 11 -15.70 8.69 4.16
C LYS A 11 -14.69 9.58 3.45
N GLU A 12 -13.41 9.45 3.75
CA GLU A 12 -12.34 10.28 3.18
C GLU A 12 -11.80 9.65 1.90
N HIS A 13 -11.45 10.51 0.94
CA HIS A 13 -10.87 10.10 -0.33
C HIS A 13 -9.63 10.93 -0.64
N LEU A 14 -8.48 10.26 -0.70
CA LEU A 14 -7.21 10.84 -1.12
C LEU A 14 -6.85 10.32 -2.51
N VAL A 15 -6.41 11.22 -3.39
CA VAL A 15 -5.84 10.87 -4.71
C VAL A 15 -4.44 11.43 -4.82
N LEU A 16 -3.49 10.58 -5.19
CA LEU A 16 -2.12 10.97 -5.49
C LEU A 16 -1.76 10.49 -6.89
N GLU A 17 -1.10 11.34 -7.67
CA GLU A 17 -0.51 10.99 -8.97
C GLU A 17 1.00 11.16 -8.88
N GLU A 18 1.73 10.08 -9.14
CA GLU A 18 3.19 10.04 -9.03
C GLU A 18 3.84 9.28 -10.17
N GLU A 19 5.11 9.55 -10.41
CA GLU A 19 5.92 8.72 -11.29
C GLU A 19 6.26 7.39 -10.61
N LEU A 20 6.02 6.29 -11.33
CA LEU A 20 6.47 4.96 -10.97
C LEU A 20 7.88 4.73 -11.48
N PHE A 21 8.71 4.16 -10.61
CA PHE A 21 10.04 3.68 -10.93
C PHE A 21 10.23 2.25 -10.43
N TYR A 22 11.19 1.54 -11.02
CA TYR A 22 11.63 0.25 -10.51
C TYR A 22 12.76 0.45 -9.51
N HIS A 23 12.75 -0.31 -8.42
CA HIS A 23 13.85 -0.43 -7.47
C HIS A 23 13.99 -1.90 -7.08
N ASP A 24 15.07 -2.54 -7.51
CA ASP A 24 15.24 -4.00 -7.46
C ASP A 24 14.01 -4.71 -8.06
N ASP A 25 13.35 -5.57 -7.30
CA ASP A 25 12.12 -6.28 -7.69
C ASP A 25 10.82 -5.53 -7.33
N TYR A 26 10.90 -4.28 -6.88
CA TYR A 26 9.74 -3.50 -6.45
C TYR A 26 9.39 -2.41 -7.46
N LEU A 27 8.09 -2.10 -7.53
CA LEU A 27 7.61 -0.85 -8.11
C LEU A 27 7.48 0.18 -6.99
N GLY A 28 8.12 1.33 -7.16
CA GLY A 28 8.15 2.42 -6.18
C GLY A 28 7.54 3.71 -6.72
N PHE A 29 7.02 4.53 -5.82
CA PHE A 29 6.65 5.92 -6.08
C PHE A 29 6.90 6.78 -4.84
N LYS A 30 7.01 8.10 -5.02
CA LYS A 30 7.26 9.03 -3.92
C LYS A 30 6.02 9.17 -3.03
N ASP A 31 6.20 9.01 -1.72
CA ASP A 31 5.14 9.27 -0.75
C ASP A 31 5.13 10.75 -0.37
N LYS A 32 4.20 11.53 -0.96
CA LYS A 32 4.05 12.96 -0.66
C LYS A 32 3.51 13.25 0.74
N THR A 33 2.91 12.27 1.42
CA THR A 33 2.35 12.49 2.76
C THR A 33 3.40 12.40 3.87
N ASN A 34 4.53 11.75 3.61
CA ASN A 34 5.53 11.43 4.64
C ASN A 34 6.99 11.56 4.17
N GLU A 35 7.25 12.29 3.08
CA GLU A 35 8.61 12.53 2.53
C GLU A 35 9.47 11.25 2.47
N GLY A 36 8.96 10.25 1.77
CA GLY A 36 9.63 8.97 1.58
C GLY A 36 9.20 8.32 0.28
N TYR A 37 9.19 6.99 0.28
CA TYR A 37 8.79 6.17 -0.84
C TYR A 37 7.86 5.05 -0.38
N ILE A 38 6.88 4.76 -1.22
CA ILE A 38 6.07 3.56 -1.14
C ILE A 38 6.56 2.62 -2.22
N TYR A 39 6.77 1.37 -1.85
CA TYR A 39 7.15 0.27 -2.72
C TYR A 39 6.10 -0.83 -2.64
N TYR A 40 5.80 -1.46 -3.76
CA TYR A 40 4.96 -2.65 -3.77
C TYR A 40 5.51 -3.73 -4.69
N LYS A 41 5.28 -4.98 -4.30
CA LYS A 41 5.68 -6.19 -5.05
C LYS A 41 4.61 -7.25 -4.91
N LYS A 42 4.14 -7.76 -6.04
CA LYS A 42 3.24 -8.92 -6.08
C LYS A 42 4.05 -10.18 -5.76
N GLU A 43 3.61 -10.95 -4.78
CA GLU A 43 4.24 -12.20 -4.32
C GLU A 43 3.24 -13.35 -4.46
N GLY A 44 3.11 -13.91 -5.67
CA GLY A 44 2.08 -14.91 -5.95
C GLY A 44 0.67 -14.31 -5.88
N GLN A 45 -0.11 -14.71 -4.86
CA GLN A 45 -1.46 -14.20 -4.61
C GLN A 45 -1.50 -13.08 -3.56
N THR A 46 -0.37 -12.72 -2.97
CA THR A 46 -0.27 -11.65 -1.98
C THR A 46 0.37 -10.40 -2.59
N LEU A 47 0.28 -9.28 -1.86
CA LEU A 47 0.93 -8.03 -2.23
C LEU A 47 1.69 -7.47 -1.05
N ARG A 48 3.00 -7.33 -1.20
CA ARG A 48 3.82 -6.63 -0.22
C ARG A 48 3.81 -5.14 -0.50
N PHE A 49 3.57 -4.36 0.54
CA PHE A 49 3.61 -2.90 0.57
C PHE A 49 4.64 -2.46 1.60
N LYS A 50 5.71 -1.82 1.15
CA LYS A 50 6.73 -1.25 2.03
C LYS A 50 6.67 0.27 1.95
N ARG A 51 6.70 0.94 3.10
CA ARG A 51 6.97 2.36 3.22
C ARG A 51 8.36 2.55 3.79
N ASP A 52 9.15 3.43 3.20
CA ASP A 52 10.50 3.76 3.64
C ASP A 52 10.72 5.28 3.57
N GLY A 53 11.31 5.89 4.60
CA GLY A 53 11.42 7.35 4.73
C GLY A 53 11.19 7.84 6.15
N ASN A 54 10.39 8.91 6.33
CA ASN A 54 10.06 9.41 7.66
C ASN A 54 9.12 8.49 8.45
N ALA A 55 8.41 7.61 7.74
CA ALA A 55 7.66 6.51 8.31
C ALA A 55 8.12 5.21 7.65
N LYS A 56 8.16 4.13 8.43
CA LYS A 56 8.52 2.80 7.97
C LYS A 56 7.40 1.84 8.29
N MET A 57 7.11 0.97 7.32
CA MET A 57 6.09 -0.05 7.43
C MET A 57 6.38 -1.14 6.40
N ASN A 58 6.12 -2.39 6.76
CA ASN A 58 6.14 -3.51 5.81
C ASN A 58 4.87 -4.32 6.02
N LEU A 59 3.89 -4.08 5.15
CA LEU A 59 2.57 -4.66 5.18
C LEU A 59 2.46 -5.72 4.09
N LEU A 60 1.94 -6.89 4.44
CA LEU A 60 1.61 -7.93 3.49
C LEU A 60 0.09 -8.02 3.39
N PHE A 61 -0.47 -7.78 2.22
CA PHE A 61 -1.87 -8.08 1.95
C PHE A 61 -2.00 -9.56 1.57
N ASP A 62 -2.50 -10.37 2.50
CA ASP A 62 -2.84 -11.78 2.31
C ASP A 62 -4.37 -11.97 2.46
N PRO A 63 -5.09 -12.39 1.41
CA PRO A 63 -6.52 -12.69 1.47
C PRO A 63 -6.89 -13.90 2.34
N LEU A 64 -5.93 -14.78 2.64
CA LEU A 64 -6.17 -16.02 3.37
C LEU A 64 -5.88 -15.91 4.86
N ASN A 65 -4.94 -15.03 5.24
CA ASN A 65 -4.48 -14.91 6.62
C ASN A 65 -4.44 -13.44 7.08
N PRO A 66 -4.91 -13.13 8.30
CA PRO A 66 -4.59 -11.86 8.93
C PRO A 66 -3.09 -11.68 9.08
N THR A 67 -2.60 -10.46 8.84
CA THR A 67 -1.17 -10.13 8.93
C THR A 67 -0.95 -9.04 9.95
N ILE A 68 0.09 -9.16 10.76
CA ILE A 68 0.54 -8.09 11.64
C ILE A 68 1.62 -7.30 10.90
N CYS A 69 1.53 -5.98 10.92
CA CYS A 69 2.59 -5.11 10.42
C CYS A 69 2.96 -4.06 11.48
N HIS A 70 4.25 -3.82 11.61
CA HIS A 70 4.78 -2.77 12.48
C HIS A 70 4.84 -1.45 11.72
N TYR A 71 4.31 -0.40 12.32
CA TYR A 71 4.48 0.98 11.87
C TYR A 71 5.39 1.72 12.84
N GLU A 72 6.34 2.48 12.32
CA GLU A 72 7.13 3.44 13.09
C GLU A 72 7.35 4.73 12.30
N ASN A 73 7.51 5.86 12.99
CA ASN A 73 7.92 7.12 12.35
C ASN A 73 9.05 7.83 13.11
N LYS A 74 9.64 8.84 12.47
CA LYS A 74 10.74 9.65 13.03
C LYS A 74 10.38 10.44 14.29
N LEU A 75 9.09 10.63 14.59
CA LEU A 75 8.61 11.31 15.79
C LEU A 75 8.49 10.35 16.99
N GLY A 76 8.83 9.08 16.82
CA GLY A 76 8.78 8.06 17.87
C GLY A 76 7.40 7.40 18.03
N LEU A 77 6.44 7.69 17.14
CA LEU A 77 5.18 6.95 17.11
C LEU A 77 5.45 5.56 16.55
N SER A 78 5.12 4.52 17.32
CA SER A 78 5.36 3.12 16.96
C SER A 78 4.22 2.26 17.49
N PHE A 79 3.68 1.39 16.64
CA PHE A 79 2.58 0.48 16.99
C PHE A 79 2.46 -0.68 15.99
N ASP A 80 1.84 -1.76 16.42
CA ASP A 80 1.48 -2.89 15.56
C ASP A 80 0.04 -2.76 15.09
N MET A 81 -0.16 -2.97 13.78
CA MET A 81 -1.49 -3.08 13.16
C MET A 81 -1.76 -4.53 12.77
N LEU A 82 -2.90 -5.06 13.21
CA LEU A 82 -3.46 -6.28 12.61
C LEU A 82 -4.28 -5.88 11.38
N VAL A 83 -3.95 -6.43 10.23
CA VAL A 83 -4.63 -6.19 8.96
C VAL A 83 -5.33 -7.46 8.49
N LYS A 84 -6.61 -7.31 8.12
CA LYS A 84 -7.43 -8.38 7.52
C LYS A 84 -7.79 -7.98 6.10
N THR A 85 -7.13 -8.59 5.11
CA THR A 85 -7.41 -8.35 3.70
C THR A 85 -8.74 -8.98 3.32
N LYS A 86 -9.71 -8.17 2.91
CA LYS A 86 -11.02 -8.61 2.40
C LYS A 86 -10.99 -8.87 0.91
N ARG A 87 -10.23 -8.07 0.16
CA ARG A 87 -10.14 -8.14 -1.29
C ARG A 87 -8.74 -7.79 -1.75
N LEU A 88 -8.19 -8.60 -2.63
CA LEU A 88 -6.97 -8.31 -3.37
C LEU A 88 -7.16 -8.81 -4.80
N ILE A 89 -7.23 -7.89 -5.76
CA ILE A 89 -7.41 -8.22 -7.18
C ILE A 89 -6.32 -7.53 -7.99
N PHE A 90 -5.71 -8.31 -8.88
CA PHE A 90 -4.74 -7.84 -9.87
C PHE A 90 -5.39 -7.86 -11.25
N GLU A 91 -5.55 -6.68 -11.83
CA GLU A 91 -5.94 -6.46 -13.23
C GLU A 91 -4.73 -5.88 -13.97
N ASP A 92 -4.75 -5.89 -15.31
CA ASP A 92 -3.63 -5.49 -16.17
C ASP A 92 -3.00 -4.14 -15.79
N LYS A 93 -3.83 -3.14 -15.48
CA LYS A 93 -3.39 -1.78 -15.12
C LYS A 93 -3.91 -1.31 -13.78
N LYS A 94 -4.42 -2.23 -12.96
CA LYS A 94 -5.09 -1.87 -11.72
C LYS A 94 -4.90 -2.91 -10.64
N ILE A 95 -4.57 -2.46 -9.44
CA ILE A 95 -4.58 -3.28 -8.24
C ILE A 95 -5.67 -2.75 -7.32
N ILE A 96 -6.56 -3.63 -6.89
CA ILE A 96 -7.67 -3.31 -5.96
C ILE A 96 -7.38 -4.01 -4.64
N ILE A 97 -7.35 -3.25 -3.56
CA ILE A 97 -7.10 -3.75 -2.21
C ILE A 97 -8.24 -3.25 -1.32
N GLU A 98 -8.81 -4.12 -0.51
CA GLU A 98 -9.73 -3.74 0.57
C GLU A 98 -9.33 -4.50 1.83
N TYR A 99 -9.20 -3.79 2.94
CA TYR A 99 -8.81 -4.38 4.21
C TYR A 99 -9.39 -3.63 5.39
N ASP A 100 -9.54 -4.35 6.50
CA ASP A 100 -9.75 -3.74 7.81
C ASP A 100 -8.42 -3.70 8.55
N TYR A 101 -8.19 -2.65 9.33
CA TYR A 101 -7.08 -2.65 10.28
C TYR A 101 -7.57 -2.42 11.70
N TYR A 102 -6.82 -3.02 12.63
CA TYR A 102 -7.09 -3.02 14.05
C TYR A 102 -5.83 -2.57 14.79
N LEU A 103 -6.02 -1.78 15.84
CA LEU A 103 -4.98 -1.40 16.80
C LEU A 103 -5.40 -1.97 18.16
N ASP A 104 -4.51 -2.70 18.82
CA ASP A 104 -4.76 -3.34 20.11
C ASP A 104 -6.08 -4.14 20.16
N GLY A 105 -6.36 -4.88 19.07
CA GLY A 105 -7.57 -5.69 18.90
C GLY A 105 -8.85 -4.89 18.59
N THR A 106 -8.80 -3.56 18.60
CA THR A 106 -9.94 -2.69 18.32
C THR A 106 -9.97 -2.30 16.85
N PHE A 107 -11.12 -2.51 16.20
CA PHE A 107 -11.35 -2.10 14.81
C PHE A 107 -11.19 -0.58 14.69
N GLN A 108 -10.40 -0.14 13.72
CA GLN A 108 -10.18 1.28 13.47
C GLN A 108 -10.95 1.74 12.25
N SER A 109 -10.72 1.12 11.09
CA SER A 109 -11.32 1.58 9.83
C SER A 109 -11.26 0.50 8.75
N ASN A 110 -12.14 0.65 7.77
CA ASN A 110 -12.07 -0.07 6.51
C ASN A 110 -11.38 0.80 5.46
N VAL A 111 -10.38 0.24 4.80
CA VAL A 111 -9.58 0.95 3.79
C VAL A 111 -9.73 0.27 2.44
N LYS A 112 -10.00 1.06 1.41
CA LYS A 112 -9.99 0.63 0.00
C LYS A 112 -8.91 1.39 -0.75
N LEU A 113 -7.97 0.66 -1.34
CA LEU A 113 -6.90 1.22 -2.16
C LEU A 113 -7.06 0.79 -3.61
N TYR A 114 -6.84 1.73 -4.51
CA TYR A 114 -6.72 1.48 -5.94
C TYR A 114 -5.40 2.04 -6.44
N LEU A 115 -4.57 1.17 -7.02
CA LEU A 115 -3.38 1.57 -7.75
C LEU A 115 -3.69 1.44 -9.22
N ILE A 116 -3.80 2.56 -9.93
CA ILE A 116 -4.07 2.60 -11.36
C ILE A 116 -2.76 2.97 -12.05
N ILE A 117 -2.24 2.06 -12.87
CA ILE A 117 -0.98 2.22 -13.58
C ILE A 117 -1.27 2.84 -14.95
N GLU A 118 -0.84 4.09 -15.13
CA GLU A 118 -1.00 4.84 -16.36
C GLU A 118 0.28 4.76 -17.21
N ASN A 119 0.11 4.41 -18.50
CA ASN A 119 1.13 4.18 -19.52
C ASN A 119 2.05 2.96 -19.27
N THR A 120 1.77 1.87 -19.96
CA THR A 120 2.73 0.78 -20.21
C THR A 120 3.86 1.32 -21.08
N LEU A 121 5.09 1.31 -20.56
CA LEU A 121 6.26 1.32 -21.45
C LEU A 121 6.17 0.04 -22.26
N GLU A 122 5.97 0.15 -23.58
CA GLU A 122 6.38 -0.92 -24.47
C GLU A 122 7.86 -1.18 -24.16
N LYS A 123 8.20 -2.40 -23.74
CA LYS A 123 9.59 -2.83 -23.70
C LYS A 123 10.13 -2.66 -25.13
N LYS A 124 11.07 -1.75 -25.32
CA LYS A 124 11.97 -1.81 -26.48
C LYS A 124 12.84 -3.05 -26.39
#